data_AF-A0A183N812-F1
#
_entry.id   AF-A0A183N812-F1
#
_cell.length_a   1.000
_cell.length_b   1.000
_cell.length_c   1.000
_cell.angle_alpha   90.00
_cell.angle_beta   90.00
_cell.angle_gamma   90.00
#
_symmetry.space_group_name_H-M   'P 1'
#
loop_
_entity.id
_entity.type
_entity.pdbx_description
1 polymer ?
#
loop_
_entity_poly.entity_id
_entity_poly.type
_entity_poly.pdbx_seq_one_letter_code
_entity_poly.pdbx_strand_id
1 'polypeptide(L)'
;MLRKEIGQSLRKDREAWWSERANELEAAAASGNYPKLFQLIRATGSKKSGVSETTCEDDGMPITSIHRRLGRWTEFFEGQINWPAAPATSVRLSCPPWPVATDPPNKEEVRKELQLLKRYKSSGPDDLPPALFKDGGDMLTKELTTMFTK
;
A
#
# COMPACT_ATOMS: atom_id res chain seq x y z
N MET A 1 8.21 -32.12 -42.17
CA MET A 1 6.97 -32.62 -41.54
C MET A 1 7.00 -32.44 -40.01
N LEU A 2 8.06 -32.85 -39.32
CA LEU A 2 8.19 -32.75 -37.84
C LEU A 2 7.76 -31.41 -37.20
N ARG A 3 8.19 -30.25 -37.73
CA ARG A 3 7.83 -28.94 -37.13
C ARG A 3 6.32 -28.66 -37.13
N LYS A 4 5.60 -29.13 -38.16
CA LYS A 4 4.14 -28.96 -38.25
C LYS A 4 3.43 -29.85 -37.23
N GLU A 5 3.93 -31.06 -37.05
CA GLU A 5 3.40 -32.04 -36.11
C GLU A 5 3.63 -31.62 -34.65
N ILE A 6 4.85 -31.15 -34.33
CA ILE A 6 5.16 -30.54 -33.02
C ILE A 6 4.30 -29.30 -32.76
N GLY A 7 4.09 -28.45 -33.77
CA GLY A 7 3.21 -27.29 -33.64
C GLY A 7 1.76 -27.67 -33.38
N GLN A 8 1.28 -28.78 -33.96
CA GLN A 8 -0.06 -29.30 -33.72
C GLN A 8 -0.19 -29.94 -32.33
N SER A 9 0.79 -30.71 -31.88
CA SER A 9 0.78 -31.30 -30.54
C SER A 9 0.76 -30.20 -29.48
N LEU A 10 1.61 -29.18 -29.62
CA LEU A 10 1.67 -28.05 -28.68
C LEU A 10 0.33 -27.27 -28.61
N ARG A 11 -0.38 -27.14 -29.73
CA ARG A 11 -1.72 -26.53 -29.75
C ARG A 11 -2.73 -27.39 -29.01
N LYS A 12 -2.75 -28.71 -29.25
CA LYS A 12 -3.63 -29.64 -28.56
C LYS A 12 -3.38 -29.65 -27.06
N ASP A 13 -2.12 -29.68 -26.63
CA ASP A 13 -1.75 -29.65 -25.22
C ASP A 13 -2.20 -28.34 -24.56
N ARG A 14 -2.02 -27.22 -25.26
CA ARG A 14 -2.49 -25.91 -24.80
C ARG A 14 -4.02 -25.86 -24.68
N GLU A 15 -4.74 -26.34 -25.69
CA GLU A 15 -6.21 -26.37 -25.69
C GLU A 15 -6.76 -27.29 -24.59
N ALA A 16 -6.14 -28.45 -24.38
CA ALA A 16 -6.49 -29.37 -23.29
C ALA A 16 -6.31 -28.69 -21.93
N TRP A 17 -5.17 -28.03 -21.72
CA TRP A 17 -4.88 -27.29 -20.49
C TRP A 17 -5.90 -26.17 -20.24
N TRP A 18 -6.26 -25.39 -21.26
CA TRP A 18 -7.28 -24.33 -21.10
C TRP A 18 -8.67 -24.88 -20.81
N SER A 19 -9.02 -26.02 -21.41
CA SER A 19 -10.31 -26.67 -21.20
C SER A 19 -10.43 -27.22 -19.77
N GLU A 20 -9.40 -27.88 -19.27
CA GLU A 20 -9.34 -28.35 -17.89
C GLU A 20 -9.47 -27.19 -16.90
N ARG A 21 -8.72 -26.11 -17.16
CA ARG A 21 -8.73 -24.93 -16.30
C ARG A 21 -10.07 -24.20 -16.27
N ALA A 22 -10.80 -24.18 -17.38
CA ALA A 22 -12.16 -23.64 -17.46
C ALA A 22 -13.14 -24.48 -16.62
N ASN A 23 -13.06 -25.81 -16.71
CA ASN A 23 -13.89 -26.71 -15.92
C ASN A 23 -13.66 -26.55 -14.41
N GLU A 24 -12.40 -26.39 -13.97
CA GLU A 24 -12.08 -26.13 -12.56
C GLU A 24 -12.68 -24.81 -12.06
N LEU A 25 -12.65 -23.78 -12.92
CA LEU A 25 -13.18 -22.46 -12.61
C LEU A 25 -14.71 -22.50 -12.44
N GLU A 26 -15.40 -23.17 -13.36
CA GLU A 26 -16.85 -23.38 -13.31
C GLU A 26 -17.26 -24.18 -12.07
N ALA A 27 -16.55 -25.28 -11.76
CA ALA A 27 -16.82 -26.08 -10.57
C ALA A 27 -16.59 -25.30 -9.26
N ALA A 28 -15.56 -24.46 -9.20
CA ALA A 28 -15.30 -23.60 -8.04
C ALA A 28 -16.40 -22.55 -7.87
N ALA A 29 -16.91 -21.98 -8.97
CA ALA A 29 -18.01 -21.02 -8.94
C ALA A 29 -19.33 -21.70 -8.51
N ALA A 30 -19.66 -22.85 -9.10
CA ALA A 30 -20.88 -23.60 -8.79
C ALA A 30 -20.93 -24.11 -7.34
N SER A 31 -19.77 -24.46 -6.77
CA SER A 31 -19.66 -24.88 -5.36
C SER A 31 -19.55 -23.72 -4.36
N GLY A 32 -19.55 -22.45 -4.81
CA GLY A 32 -19.38 -21.29 -3.94
C GLY A 32 -17.98 -21.18 -3.30
N ASN A 33 -16.98 -21.90 -3.82
CA ASN A 33 -15.61 -21.87 -3.32
C ASN A 33 -14.84 -20.67 -3.91
N TYR A 34 -15.20 -19.47 -3.46
CA TYR A 34 -14.58 -18.22 -3.89
C TYR A 34 -13.05 -18.15 -3.64
N PRO A 35 -12.48 -18.70 -2.55
CA PRO A 35 -11.02 -18.74 -2.38
C PRO A 35 -10.32 -19.51 -3.50
N LYS A 36 -10.82 -20.69 -3.86
CA LYS A 36 -10.28 -21.48 -4.98
C LYS A 36 -10.48 -20.76 -6.30
N LEU A 37 -11.66 -20.19 -6.54
CA LEU A 37 -11.96 -19.41 -7.74
C LEU A 37 -10.95 -18.25 -7.94
N PHE A 38 -10.68 -17.49 -6.87
CA PHE A 38 -9.73 -16.37 -6.95
C PHE A 38 -8.28 -16.82 -7.22
N GLN A 39 -7.86 -17.94 -6.63
CA GLN A 39 -6.55 -18.54 -6.92
C GLN A 39 -6.44 -18.97 -8.40
N LEU A 40 -7.48 -19.59 -8.94
CA LEU A 40 -7.55 -20.00 -10.35
C LEU A 40 -7.45 -18.79 -11.28
N ILE A 41 -8.22 -17.72 -11.02
CA ILE A 41 -8.18 -16.46 -11.77
C ILE A 41 -6.79 -15.83 -11.74
N ARG A 42 -6.12 -15.82 -10.58
CA ARG A 42 -4.75 -15.28 -10.47
C ARG A 42 -3.73 -16.10 -11.24
N ALA A 43 -3.92 -17.41 -11.31
CA ALA A 43 -3.01 -18.31 -12.01
C ALA A 43 -3.23 -18.32 -13.54
N THR A 44 -4.44 -18.04 -14.01
CA THR A 44 -4.76 -17.89 -15.45
C THR A 44 -4.59 -16.46 -15.96
N GLY A 45 -4.71 -15.47 -15.08
CA GLY A 45 -4.46 -14.08 -15.41
C GLY A 45 -3.00 -13.89 -15.84
N SER A 46 -2.79 -12.99 -16.80
CA SER A 46 -1.44 -12.55 -17.16
C SER A 46 -0.72 -12.13 -15.88
N LYS A 47 0.40 -12.79 -15.55
CA LYS A 47 1.35 -12.24 -14.58
C LYS A 47 1.74 -10.88 -15.13
N LYS A 48 1.16 -9.80 -14.58
CA LYS A 48 1.70 -8.47 -14.82
C LYS A 48 3.14 -8.56 -14.39
N SER A 49 4.07 -8.39 -15.32
CA SER A 49 5.46 -8.12 -14.98
C SER A 49 5.40 -7.05 -13.90
N GLY A 50 5.93 -7.34 -12.71
CA GLY A 50 5.98 -6.36 -11.62
C GLY A 50 6.85 -5.14 -11.95
N VAL A 51 7.35 -5.05 -13.18
CA VAL A 51 7.97 -3.86 -13.72
C VAL A 51 6.85 -2.86 -14.00
N SER A 52 6.69 -1.94 -13.06
CA SER A 52 6.17 -0.61 -13.35
C SER A 52 6.99 -0.03 -14.52
N GLU A 53 6.46 -0.12 -15.74
CA GLU A 53 6.98 0.47 -16.98
C GLU A 53 6.92 2.02 -16.97
N THR A 54 6.92 2.65 -15.80
CA THR A 54 6.68 4.10 -15.66
C THR A 54 7.95 4.90 -15.48
N THR A 55 9.13 4.26 -15.41
CA THR A 55 10.39 4.99 -15.31
C THR A 55 11.00 5.09 -16.70
N CYS A 56 10.95 6.29 -17.29
CA CYS A 56 11.56 6.61 -18.58
C CYS A 56 12.80 7.51 -18.41
N GLU A 57 13.69 7.43 -19.39
CA GLU A 57 14.74 8.43 -19.61
C GLU A 57 14.14 9.78 -20.03
N ASP A 58 14.97 10.83 -20.07
CA ASP A 58 14.52 12.19 -20.43
C ASP A 58 14.03 12.29 -21.88
N ASP A 59 14.45 11.34 -22.72
CA ASP A 59 13.98 11.17 -24.11
C ASP A 59 12.64 10.40 -24.21
N GLY A 60 12.07 9.99 -23.08
CA GLY A 60 10.81 9.24 -22.99
C GLY A 60 10.96 7.73 -23.17
N MET A 61 12.17 7.21 -23.36
CA MET A 61 12.39 5.77 -23.57
C MET A 61 12.28 4.98 -22.27
N PRO A 62 11.59 3.81 -22.27
CA PRO A 62 11.37 3.03 -21.06
C PRO A 62 12.67 2.38 -20.57
N ILE A 63 12.93 2.48 -19.27
CA ILE A 63 14.14 1.93 -18.66
C ILE A 63 13.91 0.47 -18.29
N THR A 64 14.62 -0.43 -18.98
CA THR A 64 14.52 -1.89 -18.76
C THR A 64 15.42 -2.39 -17.64
N SER A 65 16.52 -1.69 -17.33
CA SER A 65 17.51 -2.08 -16.32
C SER A 65 17.14 -1.56 -14.92
N ILE A 66 17.12 -2.46 -13.92
CA ILE A 66 16.84 -2.10 -12.53
C ILE A 66 17.88 -1.13 -11.94
N HIS A 67 19.16 -1.32 -12.26
CA HIS A 67 20.22 -0.42 -11.79
C HIS A 67 20.04 0.99 -12.35
N ARG A 68 19.62 1.11 -13.61
CA ARG A 68 19.36 2.41 -14.23
C ARG A 68 18.11 3.08 -13.66
N ARG A 69 17.05 2.31 -13.38
CA ARG A 69 15.86 2.83 -12.67
C ARG A 69 16.24 3.41 -11.31
N LEU A 70 17.06 2.70 -10.54
CA LEU A 70 17.56 3.21 -9.24
C LEU A 70 18.36 4.50 -9.41
N GLY A 71 19.27 4.56 -10.39
CA GLY A 71 20.01 5.80 -10.69
C GLY A 71 19.11 6.98 -11.02
N ARG A 72 18.07 6.77 -11.84
CA ARG A 72 17.09 7.81 -12.20
C ARG A 72 16.24 8.27 -11.02
N TRP A 73 15.90 7.36 -10.10
CA TRP A 73 15.30 7.73 -8.82
C TRP A 73 16.23 8.60 -7.97
N THR A 74 17.52 8.28 -7.90
CA THR A 74 18.52 9.09 -7.18
C THR A 74 18.62 10.50 -7.79
N GLU A 75 18.76 10.61 -9.12
CA GLU A 75 18.82 11.91 -9.82
C GLU A 75 17.58 12.77 -9.52
N PHE A 76 16.38 12.17 -9.57
CA PHE A 76 15.13 12.88 -9.27
C PHE A 76 15.09 13.40 -7.84
N PHE A 77 15.44 12.56 -6.86
CA PHE A 77 15.43 12.95 -5.45
C PHE A 77 16.54 13.93 -5.09
N GLU A 78 17.72 13.83 -5.71
CA GLU A 78 18.77 14.82 -5.51
C GLU A 78 18.33 16.21 -5.95
N GLY A 79 17.62 16.34 -7.07
CA GLY A 79 17.11 17.63 -7.54
C GLY A 79 15.95 18.20 -6.72
N GLN A 80 15.12 17.35 -6.12
CA GLN A 80 13.94 17.77 -5.35
C GLN A 80 14.21 17.98 -3.86
N ILE A 81 15.04 17.14 -3.25
CA ILE A 81 15.27 17.12 -1.80
C ILE A 81 16.47 17.98 -1.40
N ASN A 82 17.48 18.12 -2.27
CA ASN A 82 18.56 19.07 -2.01
C ASN A 82 18.09 20.48 -2.40
N TRP A 83 17.23 21.05 -1.57
CA TRP A 83 16.96 22.48 -1.60
C TRP A 83 18.29 23.22 -1.39
N PRO A 84 18.66 24.22 -2.21
CA PRO A 84 19.85 25.02 -1.94
C PRO A 84 19.74 25.58 -0.53
N ALA A 85 20.83 25.59 0.23
CA ALA A 85 20.85 26.16 1.57
C ALA A 85 20.13 27.52 1.52
N ALA A 86 19.03 27.63 2.26
CA ALA A 86 18.23 28.84 2.24
C ALA A 86 19.18 30.02 2.50
N PRO A 87 19.10 31.13 1.74
CA PRO A 87 19.93 32.29 2.02
C PRO A 87 19.77 32.63 3.51
N ALA A 88 20.87 32.99 4.19
CA ALA A 88 20.92 33.23 5.64
C ALA A 88 19.90 34.25 6.16
N THR A 89 19.19 34.93 5.25
CA THR A 89 17.89 35.52 5.51
C THR A 89 16.85 34.41 5.74
N SER A 90 16.84 33.82 6.94
CA SER A 90 15.61 33.20 7.41
C SER A 90 14.58 34.33 7.47
N VAL A 91 13.77 34.48 6.43
CA VAL A 91 12.46 35.10 6.60
C VAL A 91 11.81 34.14 7.58
N ARG A 92 11.79 34.52 8.86
CA ARG A 92 10.85 33.95 9.81
C ARG A 92 9.51 34.21 9.16
N LEU A 93 9.00 33.21 8.42
CA LEU A 93 7.61 33.16 8.07
C LEU A 93 6.93 33.21 9.43
N SER A 94 6.43 34.40 9.78
CA SER A 94 5.58 34.58 10.94
C SER A 94 4.33 33.80 10.62
N CYS A 95 4.39 32.50 10.88
CA CYS A 95 3.22 31.66 10.83
C CYS A 95 2.32 32.24 11.90
N PRO A 96 1.14 32.80 11.55
CA PRO A 96 0.22 33.25 12.57
C PRO A 96 0.00 32.08 13.54
N PRO A 97 -0.08 32.33 14.86
CA PRO A 97 -0.37 31.29 15.81
C PRO A 97 -1.58 30.51 15.30
N TRP A 98 -1.42 29.21 15.12
CA TRP A 98 -2.53 28.36 14.73
C TRP A 98 -3.65 28.59 15.75
N PRO A 99 -4.91 28.75 15.34
CA PRO A 99 -6.04 28.97 16.25
C PRO A 99 -6.43 27.66 16.98
N VAL A 100 -5.44 26.88 17.38
CA VAL A 100 -5.58 25.62 18.11
C VAL A 100 -5.15 25.91 19.54
N ALA A 101 -6.03 25.60 20.49
CA ALA A 101 -5.67 25.66 21.91
C ALA A 101 -4.49 24.72 22.15
N THR A 102 -3.39 25.26 22.69
CA THR A 102 -2.21 24.50 23.09
C THR A 102 -2.30 24.04 24.54
N ASP A 103 -3.46 24.21 25.16
CA ASP A 103 -3.72 23.77 26.52
C ASP A 103 -3.71 22.24 26.59
N PRO A 104 -3.34 21.66 27.74
CA PRO A 104 -3.43 20.22 27.95
C PRO A 104 -4.85 19.70 27.66
N PRO A 105 -4.98 18.54 27.01
CA PRO A 105 -6.27 17.99 26.63
C PRO A 105 -7.10 17.62 27.87
N ASN A 106 -8.39 17.98 27.85
CA ASN A 106 -9.32 17.62 28.90
C ASN A 106 -9.72 16.14 28.82
N LYS A 107 -10.15 15.54 29.93
CA LYS A 107 -10.65 14.17 30.02
C LYS A 107 -11.78 13.89 29.01
N GLU A 108 -12.68 14.84 28.80
CA GLU A 108 -13.78 14.69 27.83
C GLU A 108 -13.29 14.68 26.38
N GLU A 109 -12.25 15.46 26.06
CA GLU A 109 -11.64 15.47 24.73
C GLU A 109 -10.94 14.14 24.45
N VAL A 110 -10.15 13.65 25.41
CA VAL A 110 -9.50 12.33 25.35
C VAL A 110 -10.56 11.23 25.15
N ARG A 111 -11.64 11.26 25.91
CA ARG A 111 -12.74 10.29 25.78
C ARG A 111 -13.39 10.34 24.39
N LYS A 112 -13.65 11.53 23.88
CA LYS A 112 -14.24 11.74 22.55
C LYS A 112 -13.33 11.19 21.44
N GLU A 113 -12.03 11.47 21.51
CA GLU A 113 -11.07 10.98 20.52
C GLU A 113 -10.94 9.45 20.55
N LEU A 114 -10.91 8.83 21.73
CA LEU A 114 -10.93 7.37 21.86
C LEU A 114 -12.19 6.75 21.22
N GLN A 115 -13.35 7.40 21.34
CA GLN A 115 -14.59 6.94 20.71
C GLN A 115 -14.56 7.05 19.17
N LEU A 116 -13.86 8.04 18.61
CA LEU A 116 -13.73 8.25 17.17
C LEU A 116 -12.84 7.20 16.48
N LEU A 117 -11.95 6.52 17.23
CA LEU A 117 -11.08 5.47 16.68
C LEU A 117 -11.88 4.35 16.01
N LYS A 118 -11.40 3.84 14.87
CA LYS A 118 -12.05 2.73 14.16
C LYS A 118 -11.42 1.40 14.60
N ARG A 119 -12.23 0.45 15.10
CA ARG A 119 -11.75 -0.84 15.65
C ARG A 119 -10.94 -1.68 14.66
N TYR A 120 -11.27 -1.62 13.38
CA TYR A 120 -10.69 -2.49 12.34
C TYR A 120 -9.57 -1.81 11.54
N LYS A 121 -8.79 -0.92 12.17
CA LYS A 121 -7.59 -0.32 11.56
C LYS A 121 -6.34 -1.10 12.00
N SER A 122 -5.33 -1.08 11.13
CA SER A 122 -4.04 -1.70 11.41
C SER A 122 -3.36 -1.03 12.61
N SER A 123 -2.57 -1.79 13.35
CA SER A 123 -1.70 -1.27 14.41
C SER A 123 -0.68 -0.30 13.84
N GLY A 124 -0.25 0.65 14.68
CA GLY A 124 0.89 1.51 14.38
C GLY A 124 2.22 0.79 14.57
N PRO A 125 3.34 1.54 14.53
CA PRO A 125 4.68 1.02 14.85
C PRO A 125 4.82 0.47 16.28
N ASP A 126 3.87 0.80 17.15
CA ASP A 126 3.73 0.30 18.52
C ASP A 126 3.10 -1.10 18.61
N ASP A 127 2.63 -1.64 17.47
CA ASP A 127 1.90 -2.92 17.36
C ASP A 127 0.59 -2.97 18.19
N LEU A 128 0.08 -1.82 18.63
CA LEU A 128 -1.15 -1.74 19.42
C LEU A 128 -2.37 -1.50 18.52
N PRO A 129 -3.35 -2.43 18.48
CA PRO A 129 -4.55 -2.22 17.68
C PRO A 129 -5.50 -1.19 18.32
N PRO A 130 -6.24 -0.41 17.50
CA PRO A 130 -7.23 0.57 17.97
C PRO A 130 -8.30 0.02 18.91
N ALA A 131 -8.57 -1.29 18.85
CA ALA A 131 -9.52 -1.96 19.72
C ALA A 131 -9.11 -1.87 21.21
N LEU A 132 -7.81 -1.97 21.52
CA LEU A 132 -7.30 -1.86 22.89
C LEU A 132 -7.64 -0.50 23.51
N PHE A 133 -7.47 0.57 22.72
CA PHE A 133 -7.76 1.92 23.16
C PHE A 133 -9.26 2.16 23.36
N LYS A 134 -10.12 1.47 22.60
CA LYS A 134 -11.58 1.55 22.79
C LYS A 134 -12.07 0.77 24.00
N ASP A 135 -11.41 -0.34 24.34
CA ASP A 135 -11.83 -1.22 25.43
C ASP A 135 -11.25 -0.80 26.79
N GLY A 136 -10.26 0.11 26.81
CA GLY A 136 -9.60 0.59 28.03
C GLY A 136 -10.45 1.46 28.97
N GLY A 137 -11.63 1.92 28.53
CA GLY A 137 -12.63 2.59 29.36
C GLY A 137 -12.13 3.84 30.13
N ASP A 138 -12.74 4.10 31.28
CA ASP A 138 -12.44 5.29 32.11
C ASP A 138 -11.02 5.27 32.70
N MET A 139 -10.47 4.07 32.93
CA MET A 139 -9.11 3.89 33.46
C MET A 139 -8.08 4.42 32.46
N LEU A 140 -8.17 3.98 31.21
CA LEU A 140 -7.28 4.45 30.14
C LEU A 140 -7.43 5.95 29.88
N THR A 141 -8.67 6.45 29.91
CA THR A 141 -8.93 7.89 29.75
C THR A 141 -8.23 8.70 30.84
N LYS A 142 -8.29 8.26 32.10
CA LYS A 142 -7.63 8.92 33.24
C LYS A 142 -6.10 8.91 33.11
N GLU A 143 -5.52 7.76 32.75
CA GLU A 143 -4.06 7.63 32.56
C GLU A 143 -3.57 8.53 31.42
N LEU A 144 -4.26 8.53 30.28
CA LEU A 144 -3.90 9.38 29.13
C LEU A 144 -4.01 10.87 29.48
N THR A 145 -5.09 11.31 30.11
CA THR A 145 -5.20 12.72 30.56
C THR A 145 -4.05 13.07 31.51
N THR A 146 -3.68 12.19 32.43
CA THR A 146 -2.57 12.43 33.38
C THR A 146 -1.21 12.52 32.67
N MET A 147 -1.00 11.72 31.62
CA MET A 147 0.22 11.77 30.81
C MET A 147 0.38 13.10 30.06
N PHE A 148 -0.71 13.68 29.55
CA PHE A 148 -0.67 14.93 28.79
C PHE A 148 -0.73 16.21 29.65
N THR A 149 -0.97 16.09 30.96
CA THR A 149 -0.97 17.23 31.90
C THR A 149 0.40 17.55 32.53
N LYS A 150 1.49 16.89 32.07
CA LYS A 150 2.86 17.10 32.57
C LYS A 150 3.63 18.18 31.84
#